data_AF-Q74K34-F1
#
_entry.id   AF-Q74K34-F1
#
_cell.length_a   1.000
_cell.length_b   1.000
_cell.length_c   1.000
_cell.angle_alpha   90.00
_cell.angle_beta   90.00
_cell.angle_gamma   90.00
#
_symmetry.space_group_name_H-M   'P 1'
#
loop_
_entity.id
_entity.type
_entity.pdbx_description
1 polymer ?
#
loop_
_entity_poly.entity_id
_entity_poly.type
_entity_poly.pdbx_seq_one_letter_code
_entity_poly.pdbx_strand_id
1 'polypeptide(L)'
;MDKKVTPFLNSLYHNKDTVSFSNFYHQVGLGRTSDAENMLETGTYGISDGSLFSSLGSENTFQGAPQILRQTGYTSAVFHGNTGTFWNRNEVYKNLGYNYFFDANYFSQKNNDKIGYGLKDKLLFSESIKYLEQIQQPFYVKYLTVTNHIPFQLDQEDKDDNFTTTNTSNTTINNYFETAHYLDQSVKEFFDYLKKSGLDKNTMVILYGDHYGVGSSDDELSALAPVLGKDFSKWTSYDTTELQKVLS
;
A
#
# COMPACT_ATOMS: atom_id res chain seq x y z
N MET A 1 -18.44 22.56 -0.02
CA MET A 1 -18.29 21.56 -1.09
C MET A 1 -17.43 20.46 -0.52
N ASP A 2 -17.99 19.26 -0.31
CA ASP A 2 -17.23 18.11 0.19
C ASP A 2 -16.18 17.72 -0.84
N LYS A 3 -14.90 17.92 -0.48
CA LYS A 3 -13.79 17.46 -1.30
C LYS A 3 -13.58 15.98 -1.04
N LYS A 4 -13.48 15.19 -2.11
CA LYS A 4 -13.19 13.76 -2.02
C LYS A 4 -11.80 13.56 -1.42
N VAL A 5 -11.65 12.58 -0.51
CA VAL A 5 -10.36 12.23 0.11
C VAL A 5 -9.39 11.68 -0.94
N THR A 6 -9.87 10.82 -1.84
CA THR A 6 -9.03 10.13 -2.83
C THR A 6 -9.53 10.39 -4.25
N PRO A 7 -9.49 11.64 -4.74
CA PRO A 7 -10.10 12.00 -6.02
C PRO A 7 -9.49 11.23 -7.21
N PHE A 8 -8.19 10.93 -7.20
CA PHE A 8 -7.55 10.20 -8.29
C PHE A 8 -7.93 8.71 -8.29
N LEU A 9 -7.87 8.02 -7.15
CA LEU A 9 -8.27 6.63 -7.02
C LEU A 9 -9.76 6.45 -7.36
N ASN A 10 -10.62 7.38 -6.94
CA ASN A 10 -12.03 7.42 -7.35
C ASN A 10 -12.17 7.54 -8.88
N SER A 11 -11.31 8.32 -9.53
CA SER A 11 -11.33 8.43 -11.00
C SER A 11 -10.91 7.14 -11.69
N LEU A 12 -9.95 6.39 -11.13
CA LEU A 12 -9.55 5.08 -11.63
C LEU A 12 -10.65 4.04 -11.44
N TYR A 13 -11.30 4.03 -10.27
CA TYR A 13 -12.40 3.12 -9.94
C TYR A 13 -13.58 3.22 -10.92
N HIS A 14 -13.88 4.44 -11.37
CA HIS A 14 -14.97 4.68 -12.32
C HIS A 14 -14.52 4.75 -13.80
N ASN A 15 -13.24 4.48 -14.08
CA ASN A 15 -12.75 4.51 -15.45
C ASN A 15 -13.24 3.27 -16.22
N LYS A 16 -13.69 3.46 -17.46
CA LYS A 16 -14.16 2.40 -18.36
C LYS A 16 -13.10 1.33 -18.68
N ASP A 17 -11.82 1.68 -18.54
CA ASP A 17 -10.69 0.80 -18.82
C ASP A 17 -10.18 0.08 -17.55
N THR A 18 -10.86 0.26 -16.40
CA THR A 18 -10.53 -0.38 -15.11
C THR A 18 -11.55 -1.46 -14.75
N VAL A 19 -11.07 -2.60 -14.27
CA VAL A 19 -11.90 -3.59 -13.56
C VAL A 19 -11.81 -3.30 -12.06
N SER A 20 -12.94 -2.96 -11.44
CA SER A 20 -13.00 -2.56 -10.03
C SER A 20 -13.92 -3.47 -9.22
N PHE A 21 -13.53 -3.75 -7.98
CA PHE A 21 -14.24 -4.64 -7.07
C PHE A 21 -14.67 -3.86 -5.82
N SER A 22 -15.97 -3.76 -5.56
CA SER A 22 -16.51 -3.09 -4.36
C SER A 22 -16.57 -3.98 -3.11
N ASN A 23 -16.36 -5.28 -3.28
CA ASN A 23 -16.51 -6.30 -2.24
C ASN A 23 -15.27 -7.21 -2.22
N PHE A 24 -14.11 -6.59 -2.04
CA PHE A 24 -12.81 -7.25 -1.92
C PHE A 24 -12.24 -6.99 -0.53
N TYR A 25 -11.84 -8.05 0.16
CA TYR A 25 -11.46 -8.00 1.58
C TYR A 25 -10.05 -8.54 1.76
N HIS A 26 -9.28 -7.94 2.67
CA HIS A 26 -8.02 -8.56 3.06
C HIS A 26 -8.27 -9.83 3.88
N GLN A 27 -7.26 -10.69 3.93
CA GLN A 27 -7.29 -11.93 4.71
C GLN A 27 -6.04 -12.09 5.58
N VAL A 28 -5.39 -10.96 5.91
CA VAL A 28 -4.17 -10.94 6.73
C VAL A 28 -4.44 -11.34 8.18
N GLY A 29 -3.43 -11.93 8.83
CA GLY A 29 -3.37 -12.15 10.27
C GLY A 29 -2.41 -11.15 10.94
N LEU A 30 -1.64 -11.66 11.90
CA LEU A 30 -0.65 -10.86 12.64
C LEU A 30 0.55 -10.42 11.78
N GLY A 31 0.76 -11.04 10.61
CA GLY A 31 1.79 -10.64 9.67
C GLY A 31 1.45 -9.38 8.86
N ARG A 32 0.20 -8.89 8.92
CA ARG A 32 -0.22 -7.60 8.33
C ARG A 32 0.20 -7.50 6.86
N THR A 33 0.94 -6.46 6.48
CA THR A 33 1.49 -6.28 5.13
C THR A 33 2.21 -7.54 4.62
N SER A 34 3.03 -8.21 5.45
CA SER A 34 3.76 -9.40 5.00
C SER A 34 2.84 -10.58 4.64
N ASP A 35 1.68 -10.71 5.29
CA ASP A 35 0.67 -11.71 4.90
C ASP A 35 -0.01 -11.34 3.59
N ALA A 36 -0.31 -10.05 3.38
CA ALA A 36 -0.87 -9.57 2.11
C ALA A 36 0.08 -9.85 0.95
N GLU A 37 1.37 -9.61 1.16
CA GLU A 37 2.41 -9.94 0.20
C GLU A 37 2.49 -11.45 -0.04
N ASN A 38 2.47 -12.29 1.01
CA ASN A 38 2.47 -13.74 0.83
C ASN A 38 1.28 -14.22 0.00
N MET A 39 0.08 -13.72 0.30
CA MET A 39 -1.13 -14.07 -0.45
C MET A 39 -1.05 -13.65 -1.90
N LEU A 40 -0.55 -12.44 -2.18
CA LEU A 40 -0.36 -11.96 -3.56
C LEU A 40 0.64 -12.82 -4.32
N GLU A 41 1.80 -13.12 -3.72
CA GLU A 41 2.87 -13.81 -4.45
C GLU A 41 2.63 -15.31 -4.57
N THR A 42 1.90 -15.94 -3.64
CA THR A 42 1.82 -17.42 -3.57
C THR A 42 0.41 -17.98 -3.68
N GLY A 43 -0.62 -17.14 -3.54
CA GLY A 43 -2.00 -17.61 -3.41
C GLY A 43 -2.30 -18.36 -2.11
N THR A 44 -1.42 -18.27 -1.10
CA THR A 44 -1.58 -18.94 0.21
C THR A 44 -1.72 -17.94 1.36
N TYR A 45 -2.45 -18.33 2.40
CA TYR A 45 -2.61 -17.52 3.62
C TYR A 45 -1.30 -17.36 4.39
N GLY A 46 -1.24 -16.35 5.26
CA GLY A 46 -0.26 -16.29 6.35
C GLY A 46 -0.45 -17.41 7.38
N ILE A 47 0.37 -17.39 8.43
CA ILE A 47 0.25 -18.33 9.55
C ILE A 47 -0.70 -17.79 10.63
N SER A 48 -1.26 -18.69 11.44
CA SER A 48 -2.26 -18.34 12.46
C SER A 48 -1.73 -17.47 13.60
N ASP A 49 -0.41 -17.52 13.86
CA ASP A 49 0.24 -16.74 14.90
C ASP A 49 1.61 -16.25 14.40
N GLY A 50 1.87 -14.95 14.57
CA GLY A 50 3.06 -14.29 14.03
C GLY A 50 3.00 -13.96 12.53
N SER A 51 4.16 -13.89 11.89
CA SER A 51 4.32 -13.58 10.46
C SER A 51 5.01 -14.73 9.76
N LEU A 52 4.43 -15.21 8.64
CA LEU A 52 5.04 -16.26 7.84
C LEU A 52 6.43 -15.85 7.35
N PHE A 53 6.59 -14.60 6.92
CA PHE A 53 7.86 -14.09 6.42
C PHE A 53 8.95 -14.16 7.50
N SER A 54 8.64 -13.70 8.72
CA SER A 54 9.61 -13.68 9.83
C SER A 54 9.90 -15.07 10.39
N SER A 55 8.89 -15.94 10.45
CA SER A 55 9.00 -17.23 11.14
C SER A 55 9.51 -18.36 10.24
N LEU A 56 9.09 -18.39 8.97
CA LEU A 56 9.31 -19.53 8.06
C LEU A 56 9.90 -19.11 6.71
N GLY A 57 9.86 -17.82 6.37
CA GLY A 57 10.17 -17.35 5.03
C GLY A 57 11.63 -17.52 4.59
N SER A 58 12.57 -17.63 5.53
CA SER A 58 13.98 -17.91 5.20
C SER A 58 14.24 -19.37 4.83
N GLU A 59 13.42 -20.30 5.33
CA GLU A 59 13.63 -21.75 5.18
C GLU A 59 12.69 -22.38 4.15
N ASN A 60 11.50 -21.82 3.98
CA ASN A 60 10.52 -22.35 3.06
C ASN A 60 10.96 -22.18 1.60
N THR A 61 10.70 -23.22 0.81
CA THR A 61 10.72 -23.11 -0.65
C THR A 61 9.36 -22.59 -1.11
N PHE A 62 9.37 -21.46 -1.82
CA PHE A 62 8.16 -20.90 -2.43
C PHE A 62 8.09 -21.23 -3.92
N GLN A 63 6.87 -21.22 -4.46
CA GLN A 63 6.60 -21.17 -5.88
C GLN A 63 5.89 -19.85 -6.19
N GLY A 64 6.60 -18.74 -5.95
CA GLY A 64 6.02 -17.41 -6.04
C GLY A 64 5.81 -16.91 -7.47
N ALA A 65 4.86 -16.00 -7.65
CA ALA A 65 4.60 -15.28 -8.89
C ALA A 65 5.87 -14.73 -9.57
N PRO A 66 6.83 -14.07 -8.88
CA PRO A 66 8.04 -13.58 -9.54
C PRO A 66 8.92 -14.72 -10.08
N GLN A 67 8.97 -15.88 -9.42
CA GLN A 67 9.67 -17.06 -9.92
C GLN A 67 8.94 -17.69 -11.12
N ILE A 68 7.61 -17.79 -11.08
CA ILE A 68 6.80 -18.34 -12.16
C ILE A 68 6.94 -17.46 -13.42
N LEU A 69 6.75 -16.14 -13.29
CA LEU A 69 6.84 -15.19 -14.40
C LEU A 69 8.25 -15.10 -14.98
N ARG A 70 9.29 -15.32 -14.16
CA ARG A 70 10.67 -15.40 -14.66
C ARG A 70 10.85 -16.51 -15.69
N GLN A 71 10.12 -17.61 -15.60
CA GLN A 71 10.17 -18.71 -16.58
C GLN A 71 9.67 -18.27 -17.96
N THR A 72 8.87 -17.20 -18.02
CA THR A 72 8.37 -16.60 -19.26
C THR A 72 9.10 -15.30 -19.63
N GLY A 73 10.29 -15.07 -19.06
CA GLY A 73 11.16 -13.95 -19.42
C GLY A 73 10.89 -12.63 -18.69
N TYR A 74 10.07 -12.63 -17.62
CA TYR A 74 9.84 -11.43 -16.83
C TYR A 74 11.00 -11.12 -15.88
N THR A 75 11.35 -9.85 -15.77
CA THR A 75 12.24 -9.34 -14.72
C THR A 75 11.41 -8.81 -13.55
N SER A 76 11.66 -9.26 -12.33
CA SER A 76 10.86 -8.87 -11.16
C SER A 76 11.59 -7.95 -10.19
N ALA A 77 10.91 -6.92 -9.68
CA ALA A 77 11.48 -6.02 -8.69
C ALA A 77 10.48 -5.58 -7.62
N VAL A 78 10.98 -5.30 -6.42
CA VAL A 78 10.23 -4.61 -5.36
C VAL A 78 10.88 -3.27 -5.05
N PHE A 79 10.08 -2.22 -4.92
CA PHE A 79 10.49 -0.90 -4.43
C PHE A 79 9.83 -0.62 -3.08
N HIS A 80 10.63 -0.33 -2.06
CA HIS A 80 10.13 0.03 -0.73
C HIS A 80 11.05 1.01 -0.01
N GLY A 81 10.45 2.02 0.63
CA GLY A 81 11.17 3.08 1.34
C GLY A 81 11.67 2.72 2.74
N ASN A 82 11.54 1.46 3.19
CA ASN A 82 12.01 0.99 4.50
C ASN A 82 13.19 0.03 4.35
N THR A 83 13.90 -0.26 5.44
CA THR A 83 15.03 -1.18 5.46
C THR A 83 14.61 -2.58 5.04
N GLY A 84 15.45 -3.25 4.24
CA GLY A 84 15.11 -4.54 3.67
C GLY A 84 14.95 -5.68 4.67
N THR A 85 15.49 -5.56 5.88
CA THR A 85 15.34 -6.55 6.95
C THR A 85 13.98 -6.47 7.66
N PHE A 86 13.21 -5.40 7.47
CA PHE A 86 11.87 -5.29 8.05
C PHE A 86 10.95 -6.35 7.43
N TRP A 87 10.21 -7.07 8.29
CA TRP A 87 9.49 -8.30 7.92
C TRP A 87 10.37 -9.39 7.27
N ASN A 88 11.69 -9.40 7.48
CA ASN A 88 12.61 -10.39 6.90
C ASN A 88 12.62 -10.42 5.36
N ARG A 89 12.19 -9.35 4.68
CA ARG A 89 12.00 -9.33 3.21
C ARG A 89 13.27 -9.61 2.43
N ASN A 90 14.44 -9.19 2.92
CA ASN A 90 15.74 -9.46 2.31
C ASN A 90 16.01 -10.95 2.11
N GLU A 91 15.52 -11.83 2.99
CA GLU A 91 15.65 -13.28 2.84
C GLU A 91 14.46 -13.85 2.06
N VAL A 92 13.24 -13.47 2.42
CA VAL A 92 12.03 -14.04 1.80
C VAL A 92 11.93 -13.73 0.31
N TYR A 93 12.30 -12.52 -0.14
CA TYR A 93 12.23 -12.17 -1.56
C TYR A 93 13.20 -12.97 -2.43
N LYS A 94 14.33 -13.42 -1.87
CA LYS A 94 15.23 -14.34 -2.57
C LYS A 94 14.52 -15.68 -2.79
N ASN A 95 13.84 -16.19 -1.76
CA ASN A 95 13.12 -17.47 -1.81
C ASN A 95 11.84 -17.41 -2.65
N LEU A 96 11.16 -16.25 -2.72
CA LEU A 96 10.03 -16.00 -3.62
C LEU A 96 10.48 -15.89 -5.09
N GLY A 97 11.74 -15.58 -5.33
CA GLY A 97 12.31 -15.48 -6.67
C GLY A 97 12.18 -14.08 -7.29
N TYR A 98 12.27 -13.01 -6.50
CA TYR A 98 12.46 -11.66 -7.04
C TYR A 98 13.86 -11.51 -7.66
N ASN A 99 14.00 -10.73 -8.73
CA ASN A 99 15.32 -10.40 -9.28
C ASN A 99 15.98 -9.27 -8.49
N TYR A 100 15.20 -8.24 -8.12
CA TYR A 100 15.71 -7.05 -7.46
C TYR A 100 14.84 -6.63 -6.28
N PHE A 101 15.48 -6.12 -5.23
CA PHE A 101 14.81 -5.43 -4.14
C PHE A 101 15.53 -4.11 -3.89
N PHE A 102 14.85 -3.01 -4.22
CA PHE A 102 15.28 -1.66 -3.96
C PHE A 102 14.66 -1.21 -2.62
N ASP A 103 15.39 -1.46 -1.54
CA ASP A 103 15.02 -1.04 -0.18
C ASP A 103 15.47 0.41 0.10
N ALA A 104 15.32 0.85 1.35
CA ALA A 104 15.68 2.20 1.77
C ALA A 104 17.08 2.65 1.33
N ASN A 105 18.06 1.76 1.12
CA ASN A 105 19.44 2.15 0.75
C ASN A 105 19.55 2.74 -0.65
N TYR A 106 18.54 2.58 -1.51
CA TYR A 106 18.52 3.07 -2.89
C TYR A 106 17.89 4.47 -3.05
N PHE A 107 17.35 5.01 -1.95
CA PHE A 107 16.62 6.26 -1.93
C PHE A 107 17.30 7.32 -1.07
N SER A 108 16.74 8.53 -1.02
CA SER A 108 17.23 9.59 -0.16
C SER A 108 17.37 9.15 1.30
N GLN A 109 18.51 9.52 1.88
CA GLN A 109 18.81 9.31 3.30
C GLN A 109 18.56 10.54 4.17
N LYS A 110 18.04 11.63 3.59
CA LYS A 110 17.74 12.84 4.37
C LYS A 110 16.57 12.56 5.32
N ASN A 111 16.66 13.10 6.53
CA ASN A 111 15.65 12.84 7.56
C ASN A 111 14.28 13.44 7.21
N ASN A 112 14.24 14.61 6.55
CA ASN A 112 12.99 15.28 6.15
C ASN A 112 12.28 14.58 4.98
N ASP A 113 12.94 13.65 4.29
CA ASP A 113 12.38 12.85 3.21
C ASP A 113 11.67 11.59 3.74
N LYS A 114 11.80 11.31 5.03
CA LYS A 114 11.26 10.13 5.72
C LYS A 114 10.21 10.55 6.73
N ILE A 115 9.19 9.72 6.91
CA ILE A 115 8.17 9.88 7.94
C ILE A 115 7.69 8.52 8.42
N GLY A 116 7.48 8.39 9.74
CA GLY A 116 7.09 7.13 10.36
C GLY A 116 8.09 6.01 10.05
N TYR A 117 7.67 5.06 9.22
CA TYR A 117 8.40 3.82 8.95
C TYR A 117 9.27 3.87 7.69
N GLY A 118 9.32 4.97 6.93
CA GLY A 118 10.16 5.01 5.74
C GLY A 118 10.09 6.29 4.93
N LEU A 119 10.59 6.21 3.70
CA LEU A 119 10.55 7.29 2.71
C LEU A 119 9.10 7.69 2.38
N LYS A 120 8.85 8.99 2.22
CA LYS A 120 7.55 9.52 1.79
C LYS A 120 7.15 9.00 0.40
N ASP A 121 5.87 8.70 0.19
CA ASP A 121 5.41 7.97 -1.01
C ASP A 121 5.64 8.73 -2.33
N LYS A 122 5.53 10.07 -2.35
CA LYS A 122 5.91 10.88 -3.53
C LYS A 122 7.38 10.69 -3.93
N LEU A 123 8.27 10.59 -2.93
CA LEU A 123 9.69 10.34 -3.15
C LEU A 123 9.95 8.89 -3.54
N LEU A 124 9.25 7.92 -2.95
CA LEU A 124 9.32 6.51 -3.36
C LEU A 124 9.03 6.37 -4.85
N PHE A 125 7.91 6.92 -5.32
CA PHE A 125 7.56 6.85 -6.73
C PHE A 125 8.56 7.63 -7.61
N SER A 126 8.83 8.90 -7.30
CA SER A 126 9.67 9.74 -8.17
C SER A 126 11.13 9.27 -8.24
N GLU A 127 11.74 8.89 -7.12
CA GLU A 127 13.14 8.42 -7.10
C GLU A 127 13.31 7.01 -7.67
N SER A 128 12.25 6.19 -7.67
CA SER A 128 12.29 4.84 -8.25
C SER A 128 12.38 4.84 -9.78
N ILE A 129 11.93 5.91 -10.44
CA ILE A 129 11.82 5.99 -11.92
C ILE A 129 13.15 5.65 -12.59
N LYS A 130 14.27 6.18 -12.08
CA LYS A 130 15.61 5.94 -12.63
C LYS A 130 16.00 4.46 -12.63
N TYR A 131 15.43 3.66 -11.72
CA TYR A 131 15.62 2.22 -11.66
C TYR A 131 14.59 1.50 -12.53
N LEU A 132 13.31 1.89 -12.46
CA LEU A 132 12.22 1.32 -13.27
C LEU A 132 12.55 1.38 -14.77
N GLU A 133 13.08 2.50 -15.26
CA GLU A 133 13.47 2.68 -16.66
C GLU A 133 14.60 1.76 -17.12
N GLN A 134 15.36 1.19 -16.19
CA GLN A 134 16.47 0.27 -16.47
C GLN A 134 16.07 -1.21 -16.29
N ILE A 135 14.86 -1.50 -15.81
CA ILE A 135 14.38 -2.88 -15.67
C ILE A 135 14.04 -3.43 -17.06
N GLN A 136 14.63 -4.59 -17.39
CA GLN A 136 14.36 -5.29 -18.64
C GLN A 136 12.89 -5.70 -18.75
N GLN A 137 12.21 -5.24 -19.80
CA GLN A 137 10.84 -5.64 -20.13
C GLN A 137 10.79 -7.04 -20.78
N PRO A 138 9.72 -7.83 -20.56
CA PRO A 138 8.57 -7.52 -19.69
C PRO A 138 8.97 -7.59 -18.20
N PHE A 139 8.27 -6.84 -17.35
CA PHE A 139 8.59 -6.77 -15.92
C PHE A 139 7.39 -7.06 -15.02
N TYR A 140 7.67 -7.53 -13.81
CA TYR A 140 6.73 -7.67 -12.70
C TYR A 140 7.24 -6.85 -11.52
N VAL A 141 6.68 -5.65 -11.33
CA VAL A 141 7.16 -4.68 -10.35
C VAL A 141 6.12 -4.44 -9.27
N LYS A 142 6.53 -4.51 -8.01
CA LYS A 142 5.70 -4.18 -6.85
C LYS A 142 6.24 -2.95 -6.13
N TYR A 143 5.36 -1.99 -5.90
CA TYR A 143 5.63 -0.83 -5.04
C TYR A 143 4.95 -1.05 -3.68
N LEU A 144 5.70 -0.88 -2.61
CA LEU A 144 5.19 -0.92 -1.24
C LEU A 144 5.27 0.48 -0.63
N THR A 145 4.14 1.17 -0.61
CA THR A 145 3.99 2.49 0.01
C THR A 145 4.00 2.39 1.54
N VAL A 146 4.25 3.50 2.22
CA VAL A 146 4.41 3.50 3.69
C VAL A 146 3.87 4.75 4.38
N THR A 147 3.59 5.85 3.68
CA THR A 147 3.20 7.12 4.35
C THR A 147 1.84 7.01 5.04
N ASN A 148 0.89 6.28 4.46
CA ASN A 148 -0.42 6.01 5.06
C ASN A 148 -0.38 4.87 6.10
N HIS A 149 0.50 4.98 7.11
CA HIS A 149 0.66 3.99 8.18
C HIS A 149 0.43 4.64 9.54
N ILE A 150 -0.23 3.93 10.47
CA ILE A 150 -0.48 4.40 11.84
C ILE A 150 0.82 4.90 12.51
N PRO A 151 0.83 6.07 13.20
CA PRO A 151 -0.31 6.93 13.55
C PRO A 151 -0.68 8.00 12.50
N PHE A 152 -0.36 7.76 11.22
CA PHE A 152 -0.76 8.56 10.06
C PHE A 152 -0.19 9.98 10.07
N GLN A 153 1.06 10.13 10.52
CA GLN A 153 1.72 11.43 10.58
C GLN A 153 2.03 11.96 9.17
N LEU A 154 1.85 13.27 8.99
CA LEU A 154 2.23 14.00 7.80
C LEU A 154 2.80 15.37 8.19
N ASP A 155 3.94 15.74 7.62
CA ASP A 155 4.55 17.05 7.85
C ASP A 155 3.69 18.15 7.25
N GLN A 156 3.74 19.35 7.83
CA GLN A 156 2.87 20.46 7.41
C GLN A 156 3.12 20.88 5.94
N GLU A 157 4.36 20.75 5.46
CA GLU A 157 4.75 21.04 4.08
C GLU A 157 4.22 20.02 3.05
N ASP A 158 3.83 18.83 3.50
CA ASP A 158 3.29 17.76 2.66
C ASP A 158 1.76 17.76 2.59
N LYS A 159 1.09 18.53 3.46
CA LYS A 159 -0.37 18.66 3.46
C LYS A 159 -0.84 19.48 2.27
N ASP A 160 -1.98 19.11 1.70
CA ASP A 160 -2.63 19.93 0.68
C ASP A 160 -3.45 21.02 1.36
N ASP A 161 -3.05 22.28 1.20
CA ASP A 161 -3.79 23.45 1.70
C ASP A 161 -5.24 23.50 1.17
N ASN A 162 -5.53 22.77 0.09
CA ASN A 162 -6.86 22.64 -0.48
C ASN A 162 -7.64 21.45 0.09
N PHE A 163 -7.05 20.55 0.85
CA PHE A 163 -7.74 19.45 1.49
C PHE A 163 -8.09 19.82 2.94
N THR A 164 -9.22 19.31 3.43
CA THR A 164 -9.58 19.46 4.83
C THR A 164 -10.00 18.09 5.31
N THR A 165 -9.21 17.55 6.23
CA THR A 165 -9.51 16.28 6.87
C THR A 165 -10.72 16.39 7.82
N THR A 166 -11.13 15.27 8.41
CA THR A 166 -12.18 15.21 9.41
C THR A 166 -11.78 15.95 10.68
N ASN A 167 -12.78 16.41 11.45
CA ASN A 167 -12.58 17.05 12.75
C ASN A 167 -13.27 16.21 13.84
N THR A 168 -12.75 15.02 14.08
CA THR A 168 -13.21 14.10 15.12
C THR A 168 -12.43 14.30 16.41
N SER A 169 -12.90 13.69 17.51
CA SER A 169 -12.19 13.66 18.80
C SER A 169 -10.90 12.83 18.76
N ASN A 170 -10.70 12.00 17.73
CA ASN A 170 -9.54 11.11 17.62
C ASN A 170 -8.60 11.61 16.51
N THR A 171 -7.40 12.02 16.91
CA THR A 171 -6.39 12.54 15.98
C THR A 171 -5.93 11.51 14.96
N THR A 172 -5.88 10.21 15.30
CA THR A 172 -5.53 9.12 14.36
C THR A 172 -6.53 9.06 13.21
N ILE A 173 -7.83 9.21 13.47
CA ILE A 173 -8.87 9.25 12.42
C ILE A 173 -8.69 10.47 11.52
N ASN A 174 -8.43 11.64 12.09
CA ASN A 174 -8.20 12.87 11.32
C ASN A 174 -6.93 12.74 10.46
N ASN A 175 -5.87 12.17 11.01
CA ASN A 175 -4.62 11.96 10.30
C ASN A 175 -4.72 10.88 9.19
N TYR A 176 -5.57 9.87 9.38
CA TYR A 176 -5.80 8.82 8.38
C TYR A 176 -6.29 9.40 7.05
N PHE A 177 -7.30 10.28 7.06
CA PHE A 177 -7.78 10.89 5.82
C PHE A 177 -6.76 11.84 5.19
N GLU A 178 -5.93 12.51 6.00
CA GLU A 178 -4.84 13.37 5.51
C GLU A 178 -3.77 12.57 4.75
N THR A 179 -3.28 11.48 5.34
CA THR A 179 -2.29 10.62 4.70
C THR A 179 -2.85 9.79 3.55
N ALA A 180 -4.14 9.41 3.61
CA ALA A 180 -4.84 8.82 2.47
C ALA A 180 -4.93 9.79 1.28
N HIS A 181 -5.17 11.08 1.53
CA HIS A 181 -5.13 12.11 0.49
C HIS A 181 -3.72 12.27 -0.10
N TYR A 182 -2.68 12.26 0.74
CA TYR A 182 -1.29 12.29 0.27
C TYR A 182 -0.93 11.08 -0.59
N LEU A 183 -1.38 9.87 -0.20
CA LEU A 183 -1.20 8.65 -0.99
C LEU A 183 -1.91 8.76 -2.36
N ASP A 184 -3.13 9.28 -2.40
CA ASP A 184 -3.87 9.53 -3.66
C ASP A 184 -3.08 10.45 -4.61
N GLN A 185 -2.53 11.55 -4.09
CA GLN A 185 -1.67 12.45 -4.86
C GLN A 185 -0.39 11.75 -5.34
N SER A 186 0.25 10.95 -4.48
CA SER A 186 1.46 10.21 -4.81
C SER A 186 1.23 9.21 -5.95
N VAL A 187 0.12 8.47 -5.88
CA VAL A 187 -0.29 7.52 -6.94
C VAL A 187 -0.64 8.27 -8.23
N LYS A 188 -1.32 9.42 -8.13
CA LYS A 188 -1.60 10.27 -9.29
C LYS A 188 -0.31 10.69 -10.01
N GLU A 189 0.67 11.20 -9.27
CA GLU A 189 1.96 11.63 -9.83
C GLU A 189 2.68 10.47 -10.54
N PHE A 190 2.62 9.26 -9.97
CA PHE A 190 3.17 8.06 -10.62
C PHE A 190 2.42 7.67 -11.90
N PHE A 191 1.08 7.73 -11.91
CA PHE A 191 0.29 7.48 -13.12
C PHE A 191 0.52 8.54 -14.21
N ASP A 192 0.75 9.80 -13.82
CA ASP A 192 1.13 10.86 -14.75
C ASP A 192 2.50 10.55 -15.40
N TYR A 193 3.44 10.00 -14.64
CA TYR A 193 4.68 9.45 -15.20
C TYR A 193 4.42 8.28 -16.16
N LEU A 194 3.61 7.28 -15.78
CA LEU A 194 3.33 6.12 -16.64
C LEU A 194 2.74 6.54 -17.99
N LYS A 195 1.84 7.53 -18.00
CA LYS A 195 1.29 8.13 -19.22
C LYS A 195 2.33 8.88 -20.04
N LYS A 196 3.18 9.66 -19.37
CA LYS A 196 4.22 10.46 -20.02
C LYS A 196 5.30 9.58 -20.67
N SER A 197 5.69 8.48 -20.02
CA SER A 197 6.66 7.52 -20.54
C SER A 197 6.05 6.56 -21.57
N GLY A 198 4.72 6.44 -21.61
CA GLY A 198 3.98 5.52 -22.47
C GLY A 198 3.93 4.08 -21.93
N LEU A 199 4.42 3.84 -20.70
CA LEU A 199 4.34 2.53 -20.04
C LEU A 199 2.89 2.12 -19.78
N ASP A 200 1.99 3.08 -19.57
CA ASP A 200 0.56 2.84 -19.33
C ASP A 200 -0.11 2.03 -20.44
N LYS A 201 0.37 2.14 -21.69
CA LYS A 201 -0.21 1.44 -22.85
C LYS A 201 0.04 -0.06 -22.85
N ASN A 202 1.11 -0.51 -22.19
CA ASN A 202 1.59 -1.88 -22.23
C ASN A 202 1.77 -2.49 -20.83
N THR A 203 1.29 -1.81 -19.78
CA THR A 203 1.42 -2.25 -18.39
C THR A 203 0.04 -2.44 -17.79
N MET A 204 -0.21 -3.63 -17.24
CA MET A 204 -1.34 -3.85 -16.34
C MET A 204 -0.97 -3.35 -14.95
N VAL A 205 -1.67 -2.34 -14.45
CA VAL A 205 -1.49 -1.83 -13.09
C VAL A 205 -2.55 -2.41 -12.17
N ILE A 206 -2.11 -3.05 -11.08
CA ILE A 206 -2.97 -3.57 -10.03
C ILE A 206 -2.77 -2.70 -8.78
N LEU A 207 -3.85 -2.14 -8.26
CA LEU A 207 -3.88 -1.43 -6.98
C LEU A 207 -4.71 -2.26 -6.00
N TYR A 208 -4.18 -2.47 -4.80
CA TYR A 208 -4.89 -3.15 -3.71
C TYR A 208 -4.46 -2.56 -2.37
N GLY A 209 -5.36 -2.59 -1.39
CA GLY A 209 -5.01 -2.27 0.00
C GLY A 209 -4.62 -3.57 0.69
N ASP A 210 -3.62 -3.51 1.58
CA ASP A 210 -3.10 -4.68 2.26
C ASP A 210 -3.96 -5.09 3.46
N HIS A 211 -4.43 -4.12 4.25
CA HIS A 211 -5.33 -4.35 5.38
C HIS A 211 -6.05 -3.08 5.86
N TYR A 212 -6.94 -3.22 6.85
CA TYR A 212 -7.56 -2.09 7.54
C TYR A 212 -6.50 -1.18 8.19
N GLY A 213 -6.70 0.15 8.11
CA GLY A 213 -5.84 1.14 8.75
C GLY A 213 -6.37 1.64 10.10
N VAL A 214 -7.69 1.70 10.26
CA VAL A 214 -8.39 2.26 11.44
C VAL A 214 -9.58 1.36 11.83
N GLY A 215 -10.16 1.62 13.00
CA GLY A 215 -11.34 0.88 13.49
C GLY A 215 -10.97 -0.35 14.31
N SER A 216 -9.79 -0.30 14.94
CA SER A 216 -9.24 -1.39 15.76
C SER A 216 -9.65 -1.31 17.24
N SER A 217 -10.22 -0.19 17.67
CA SER A 217 -10.64 0.08 19.04
C SER A 217 -11.97 0.85 19.09
N ASP A 218 -12.68 0.77 20.22
CA ASP A 218 -13.93 1.51 20.44
C ASP A 218 -13.73 3.03 20.32
N ASP A 219 -12.57 3.56 20.74
CA ASP A 219 -12.25 4.97 20.62
C ASP A 219 -12.18 5.39 19.13
N GLU A 220 -11.46 4.63 18.30
CA GLU A 220 -11.40 4.87 16.85
C GLU A 220 -12.77 4.70 16.19
N LEU A 221 -13.52 3.65 16.53
CA LEU A 221 -14.84 3.38 15.96
C LEU A 221 -15.86 4.46 16.33
N SER A 222 -15.82 4.96 17.56
CA SER A 222 -16.71 6.03 18.02
C SER A 222 -16.47 7.34 17.27
N ALA A 223 -15.22 7.63 16.91
CA ALA A 223 -14.83 8.79 16.12
C ALA A 223 -15.10 8.61 14.62
N LEU A 224 -14.92 7.39 14.09
CA LEU A 224 -15.10 7.07 12.67
C LEU A 224 -16.57 6.93 12.27
N ALA A 225 -17.44 6.39 13.14
CA ALA A 225 -18.82 6.09 12.77
C ALA A 225 -19.59 7.32 12.24
N PRO A 226 -19.53 8.51 12.88
CA PRO A 226 -20.20 9.71 12.35
C PRO A 226 -19.66 10.17 10.99
N VAL A 227 -18.35 9.98 10.73
CA VAL A 227 -17.74 10.28 9.42
C VAL A 227 -18.33 9.40 8.32
N LEU A 228 -18.66 8.15 8.65
CA LEU A 228 -19.32 7.20 7.75
C LEU A 228 -20.84 7.36 7.70
N GLY A 229 -21.40 8.39 8.35
CA GLY A 229 -22.86 8.58 8.45
C GLY A 229 -23.56 7.53 9.33
N LYS A 230 -22.82 6.87 10.22
CA LYS A 230 -23.33 5.84 11.14
C LYS A 230 -23.35 6.35 12.59
N ASP A 231 -24.19 5.72 13.41
CA ASP A 231 -24.29 5.95 14.84
C ASP A 231 -23.53 4.83 15.57
N PHE A 232 -22.49 5.18 16.34
CA PHE A 232 -21.66 4.20 17.05
C PHE A 232 -22.47 3.35 18.05
N SER A 233 -23.54 3.89 18.64
CA SER A 233 -24.41 3.12 19.55
C SER A 233 -25.16 1.97 18.85
N LYS A 234 -25.20 2.00 17.51
CA LYS A 234 -25.80 0.97 16.66
C LYS A 234 -24.76 0.19 15.86
N TRP A 235 -23.47 0.34 16.18
CA TRP A 235 -22.39 -0.34 15.47
C TRP A 235 -22.49 -1.86 15.68
N THR A 236 -22.47 -2.60 14.58
CA THR A 236 -22.63 -4.06 14.57
C THR A 236 -21.36 -4.76 14.08
N SER A 237 -21.31 -6.09 14.25
CA SER A 237 -20.25 -6.90 13.65
C SER A 237 -20.21 -6.78 12.12
N TYR A 238 -21.36 -6.55 11.47
CA TYR A 238 -21.42 -6.28 10.04
C TYR A 238 -20.68 -5.00 9.68
N ASP A 239 -20.86 -3.92 10.46
CA ASP A 239 -20.14 -2.66 10.24
C ASP A 239 -18.63 -2.82 10.40
N THR A 240 -18.19 -3.62 11.38
CA THR A 240 -16.77 -3.97 11.54
C THR A 240 -16.26 -4.79 10.35
N THR A 241 -17.04 -5.74 9.83
CA THR A 241 -16.66 -6.51 8.64
C THR A 241 -16.53 -5.61 7.42
N GLU A 242 -17.41 -4.63 7.24
CA GLU A 242 -17.32 -3.67 6.12
C GLU A 242 -16.02 -2.84 6.16
N LEU A 243 -15.43 -2.60 7.33
CA LEU A 243 -14.12 -1.94 7.46
C LEU A 243 -12.94 -2.82 7.02
N GLN A 244 -13.15 -4.13 6.85
CA GLN A 244 -12.12 -5.05 6.35
C GLN A 244 -12.03 -5.08 4.82
N LYS A 245 -12.92 -4.33 4.12
CA LYS A 245 -12.80 -4.12 2.68
C LYS A 245 -11.52 -3.34 2.40
N VAL A 246 -10.75 -3.79 1.42
CA VAL A 246 -9.56 -3.06 0.98
C VAL A 246 -9.88 -2.31 -0.30
N LEU A 247 -9.74 -0.98 -0.23
CA LEU A 247 -10.00 -0.03 -1.32
C LEU A 247 -11.42 -0.14 -1.92
N SER A 248 -12.36 0.59 -1.30
CA SER A 248 -13.59 1.07 -1.92
C SER A 248 -13.68 2.59 -1.81
#